data_AF-A0A2S3ICW3-F1
#
_entry.id   AF-A0A2S3ICW3-F1
#
_cell.length_a   1.000
_cell.length_b   1.000
_cell.length_c   1.000
_cell.angle_alpha   90.00
_cell.angle_beta   90.00
_cell.angle_gamma   90.00
#
_symmetry.space_group_name_H-M   'P 1'
#
loop_
_entity.id
_entity.type
_entity.pdbx_description
1 polymer ?
#
loop_
_entity_poly.entity_id
_entity_poly.type
_entity_poly.pdbx_seq_one_letter_code
_entity_poly.pdbx_strand_id
1 'polypeptide(L)'
;MSSASPVTTLKTEADLQQKLGSAEKLVVLEFVKQGSKICTYVKRERDRIAQEMEKVAEFYELDVDTFKKFATKFQVEALPAFVVMHKFVKKRHVVGTDDLKKAIEDAHAKFGSETKEPAQNSEPKEPAQNCENFHVQIKMLLESL
;
A
#
# COMPACT_ATOMS: atom_id res chain seq x y z
N MET A 1 8.63 -3.99 30.06
CA MET A 1 8.93 -2.78 29.26
C MET A 1 7.74 -2.56 28.33
N SER A 2 7.02 -1.46 28.47
CA SER A 2 5.91 -1.14 27.57
C SER A 2 6.53 -0.62 26.26
N SER A 3 6.79 -1.50 25.30
CA SER A 3 7.22 -1.09 23.96
C SER A 3 6.10 -0.26 23.32
N ALA A 4 6.44 0.90 22.75
CA ALA A 4 5.52 1.64 21.91
C ALA A 4 4.99 0.72 20.79
N SER A 5 3.74 0.94 20.35
CA SER A 5 3.16 0.13 19.27
C SER A 5 4.01 0.29 18.00
N PRO A 6 4.34 -0.80 17.29
CA PRO A 6 5.11 -0.78 16.04
C PRO A 6 4.31 -0.16 14.88
N VAL A 7 3.02 0.12 15.08
CA VAL A 7 2.10 0.66 14.07
C VAL A 7 1.80 2.12 14.36
N THR A 8 1.98 2.98 13.36
CA THR A 8 1.70 4.41 13.49
C THR A 8 0.31 4.73 12.96
N THR A 9 -0.57 5.31 13.77
CA THR A 9 -1.87 5.78 13.28
C THR A 9 -1.71 7.12 12.55
N LEU A 10 -2.10 7.18 11.28
CA LEU A 10 -2.14 8.44 10.52
C LEU A 10 -3.48 9.13 10.69
N LYS A 11 -3.48 10.47 10.62
CA LYS A 11 -4.68 11.30 10.81
C LYS A 11 -5.06 12.09 9.57
N THR A 12 -4.13 12.33 8.66
CA THR A 12 -4.38 13.13 7.46
C THR A 12 -3.91 12.42 6.19
N GLU A 13 -4.53 12.76 5.06
CA GLU A 13 -4.08 12.29 3.75
C GLU A 13 -2.69 12.84 3.38
N ALA A 14 -2.34 14.04 3.85
CA ALA A 14 -1.03 14.64 3.62
C ALA A 14 0.09 13.82 4.28
N ASP A 15 -0.11 13.36 5.53
CA ASP A 15 0.84 12.47 6.21
C ASP A 15 1.02 11.17 5.42
N LEU A 16 -0.08 10.57 4.96
CA LEU A 16 -0.05 9.34 4.17
C LEU A 16 0.72 9.55 2.85
N GLN A 17 0.49 10.65 2.15
CA GLN A 17 1.21 10.97 0.92
C GLN A 17 2.70 11.16 1.18
N GLN A 18 3.06 11.89 2.23
CA GLN A 18 4.46 12.07 2.63
C GLN A 18 5.12 10.72 2.92
N LYS A 19 4.49 9.86 3.74
CA LYS A 19 5.02 8.55 4.10
C LYS A 19 5.20 7.65 2.88
N LEU A 20 4.23 7.62 1.97
CA LEU A 20 4.35 6.83 0.73
C LEU A 20 5.42 7.36 -0.22
N GLY A 21 5.63 8.68 -0.28
CA GLY A 21 6.61 9.33 -1.15
C GLY A 21 8.05 9.20 -0.67
N SER A 22 8.27 9.20 0.64
CA SER A 22 9.61 9.10 1.24
C SER A 22 10.00 7.69 1.68
N ALA A 23 9.15 6.68 1.47
CA ALA A 23 9.40 5.32 1.93
C ALA A 23 10.57 4.66 1.19
N GLU A 24 11.58 4.25 1.95
CA GLU A 24 12.68 3.39 1.48
C GLU A 24 12.34 1.89 1.60
N LYS A 25 11.42 1.57 2.52
CA LYS A 25 10.90 0.21 2.78
C LYS A 25 9.54 0.01 2.12
N LEU A 26 9.01 -1.21 2.20
CA LEU A 26 7.59 -1.42 1.94
C LEU A 26 6.75 -0.63 2.95
N VAL A 27 5.56 -0.24 2.52
CA VAL A 27 4.57 0.39 3.38
C VAL A 27 3.34 -0.52 3.46
N VAL A 28 2.89 -0.82 4.67
CA VAL A 28 1.67 -1.59 4.93
C VAL A 28 0.62 -0.65 5.50
N LEU A 29 -0.45 -0.45 4.74
CA LEU A 29 -1.60 0.34 5.16
C LEU A 29 -2.66 -0.60 5.74
N GLU A 30 -2.91 -0.51 7.03
CA GLU A 30 -4.01 -1.20 7.71
C GLU A 30 -5.25 -0.28 7.73
N PHE A 31 -6.29 -0.67 6.99
CA PHE A 31 -7.59 -0.03 7.07
C PHE A 31 -8.40 -0.64 8.21
N VAL A 32 -8.85 0.21 9.13
CA VAL A 32 -9.64 -0.15 10.31
C VAL A 32 -10.86 0.75 10.44
N LYS A 33 -11.77 0.38 11.35
CA LYS A 33 -12.81 1.27 11.85
C LYS A 33 -12.70 1.38 13.36
N GLN A 34 -12.66 2.60 13.89
CA GLN A 34 -12.69 2.81 15.34
C GLN A 34 -13.90 2.13 15.98
N GLY A 35 -13.67 1.51 17.15
CA GLY A 35 -14.70 0.75 17.86
C GLY A 35 -15.00 -0.65 17.29
N SER A 36 -14.37 -1.05 16.18
CA SER A 36 -14.52 -2.39 15.63
C SER A 36 -13.88 -3.45 16.53
N LYS A 37 -14.69 -4.39 17.03
CA LYS A 37 -14.21 -5.51 17.87
C LYS A 37 -13.23 -6.42 17.11
N ILE A 38 -13.48 -6.67 15.83
CA ILE A 38 -12.60 -7.54 15.02
C ILE A 38 -11.24 -6.87 14.77
N CYS A 39 -11.21 -5.56 14.54
CA CYS A 39 -9.96 -4.82 14.43
C CYS A 39 -9.17 -4.90 15.75
N THR A 40 -9.83 -4.71 16.90
CA THR A 40 -9.18 -4.87 18.22
C THR A 40 -8.66 -6.28 18.46
N TYR A 41 -9.41 -7.31 18.06
CA TYR A 41 -9.04 -8.72 18.26
C TYR A 41 -7.72 -9.06 17.57
N VAL A 42 -7.51 -8.61 16.33
CA VAL A 42 -6.29 -8.94 15.56
C VAL A 42 -5.09 -8.05 15.87
N LYS A 43 -5.25 -6.95 16.63
CA LYS A 43 -4.17 -5.98 16.90
C LYS A 43 -2.89 -6.64 17.44
N ARG A 44 -3.04 -7.65 18.32
CA ARG A 44 -1.89 -8.35 18.90
C ARG A 44 -1.06 -9.07 17.85
N GLU A 45 -1.71 -9.84 16.97
CA GLU A 45 -1.01 -10.60 15.93
C GLU A 45 -0.42 -9.66 14.88
N ARG A 46 -1.17 -8.62 14.50
CA ARG A 46 -0.65 -7.56 13.64
C ARG A 46 0.61 -6.90 14.24
N ASP A 47 0.60 -6.52 15.51
CA ASP A 47 1.78 -5.87 16.14
C ASP A 47 2.99 -6.80 16.16
N ARG A 48 2.77 -8.10 16.38
CA ARG A 48 3.82 -9.10 16.26
C ARG A 48 4.40 -9.15 14.84
N ILE A 49 3.55 -9.19 13.82
CA ILE A 49 3.99 -9.18 12.41
C ILE A 49 4.75 -7.88 12.12
N ALA A 50 4.26 -6.73 12.58
CA ALA A 50 4.92 -5.44 12.37
C ALA A 50 6.31 -5.38 13.01
N GLN A 51 6.49 -5.95 14.21
CA GLN A 51 7.80 -6.09 14.86
C GLN A 51 8.72 -7.02 14.09
N GLU A 52 8.25 -8.20 13.69
CA GLU A 52 9.04 -9.17 12.92
C GLU A 52 9.49 -8.60 11.56
N MET A 53 8.70 -7.69 10.99
CA MET A 53 8.91 -7.10 9.66
C MET A 53 9.49 -5.69 9.69
N GLU A 54 9.91 -5.16 10.85
CA GLU A 54 10.35 -3.76 11.02
C GLU A 54 11.49 -3.33 10.07
N LYS A 55 12.32 -4.30 9.66
CA LYS A 55 13.45 -4.07 8.75
C LYS A 55 13.02 -3.94 7.30
N VAL A 56 11.88 -4.53 6.93
CA VAL A 56 11.41 -4.63 5.54
C VAL A 56 10.19 -3.77 5.24
N ALA A 57 9.39 -3.44 6.26
CA ALA A 57 8.15 -2.70 6.09
C ALA A 57 7.84 -1.76 7.26
N GLU A 58 7.17 -0.66 6.95
CA GLU A 58 6.57 0.26 7.92
C GLU A 58 5.04 0.10 7.91
N PHE A 59 4.42 0.15 9.09
CA PHE A 59 2.99 -0.08 9.26
C PHE A 59 2.25 1.21 9.65
N TYR A 60 1.15 1.48 8.95
CA TYR A 60 0.29 2.62 9.20
C TYR A 60 -1.18 2.21 9.36
N GLU A 61 -1.79 2.58 10.49
CA GLU A 61 -3.22 2.37 10.75
C GLU A 61 -4.03 3.57 10.22
N LEU A 62 -5.04 3.29 9.41
CA LEU A 62 -5.89 4.25 8.71
C LEU A 62 -7.36 3.97 9.06
N ASP A 63 -8.03 4.94 9.67
CA ASP A 63 -9.47 4.85 9.88
C ASP A 63 -10.24 5.07 8.57
N VAL A 64 -11.12 4.14 8.20
CA VAL A 64 -11.88 4.21 6.94
C VAL A 64 -12.83 5.40 6.85
N ASP A 65 -13.31 5.95 7.97
CA ASP A 65 -14.15 7.14 7.96
C ASP A 65 -13.32 8.40 7.65
N THR A 66 -12.04 8.42 8.03
CA THR A 66 -11.09 9.49 7.68
C THR A 66 -10.52 9.32 6.28
N PHE A 67 -10.12 8.10 5.90
CA PHE A 67 -9.41 7.80 4.65
C PHE A 67 -10.33 7.17 3.58
N LYS A 68 -11.59 7.63 3.48
CA LYS A 68 -12.63 7.08 2.59
C LYS A 68 -12.18 6.95 1.13
N LYS A 69 -11.48 7.97 0.62
CA LYS A 69 -10.99 7.99 -0.76
C LYS A 69 -10.01 6.85 -1.04
N PHE A 70 -9.10 6.59 -0.10
CA PHE A 70 -8.12 5.51 -0.23
C PHE A 70 -8.77 4.14 -0.03
N ALA A 71 -9.66 4.00 0.96
CA ALA A 71 -10.41 2.75 1.17
C ALA A 71 -11.22 2.37 -0.08
N THR A 72 -11.89 3.35 -0.71
CA THR A 72 -12.62 3.16 -1.97
C THR A 72 -11.68 2.80 -3.12
N LYS A 73 -10.58 3.56 -3.29
CA LYS A 73 -9.59 3.33 -4.36
C LYS A 73 -8.99 1.93 -4.28
N PHE A 74 -8.76 1.41 -3.09
CA PHE A 74 -8.18 0.09 -2.88
C PHE A 74 -9.22 -1.03 -2.75
N GLN A 75 -10.51 -0.72 -2.90
CA GLN A 75 -11.61 -1.67 -2.80
C GLN A 75 -11.60 -2.41 -1.46
N VAL A 76 -11.47 -1.67 -0.36
CA VAL A 76 -11.54 -2.22 0.99
C VAL A 76 -12.99 -2.60 1.30
N GLU A 77 -13.29 -3.89 1.21
CA GLU A 77 -14.64 -4.46 1.42
C GLU A 77 -14.82 -5.12 2.79
N ALA A 78 -13.72 -5.47 3.46
CA ALA A 78 -13.71 -6.11 4.78
C ALA A 78 -12.68 -5.46 5.70
N LEU A 79 -12.91 -5.52 7.01
CA LEU A 79 -12.01 -4.95 8.01
C LEU A 79 -11.56 -5.99 9.05
N PRO A 80 -10.30 -5.91 9.52
CA PRO A 80 -9.25 -5.05 8.96
C PRO A 80 -8.76 -5.57 7.60
N ALA A 81 -8.30 -4.65 6.76
CA ALA A 81 -7.66 -4.95 5.48
C ALA A 81 -6.29 -4.30 5.42
N PHE A 82 -5.36 -4.95 4.73
CA PHE A 82 -3.97 -4.56 4.61
C PHE A 82 -3.59 -4.38 3.14
N VAL A 83 -3.05 -3.23 2.80
CA VAL A 83 -2.53 -2.93 1.47
C VAL A 83 -1.01 -2.77 1.55
N VAL A 84 -0.27 -3.63 0.87
CA VAL A 84 1.20 -3.54 0.78
C VAL A 84 1.56 -2.69 -0.42
N MET A 85 2.37 -1.66 -0.20
CA MET A 85 2.73 -0.64 -1.17
C MET A 85 4.23 -0.36 -1.19
N HIS A 86 4.70 0.22 -2.30
CA HIS A 86 5.98 0.91 -2.38
C HIS A 86 5.87 2.07 -3.36
N LYS A 87 6.29 3.29 -2.97
CA LYS A 87 6.25 4.50 -3.81
C LYS A 87 4.96 4.65 -4.61
N PHE A 88 3.82 4.62 -3.91
CA PHE A 88 2.45 4.70 -4.47
C PHE A 88 2.00 3.51 -5.35
N VAL A 89 2.83 2.51 -5.59
CA VAL A 89 2.48 1.29 -6.33
C VAL A 89 1.93 0.24 -5.37
N LYS A 90 0.68 -0.19 -5.59
CA LYS A 90 0.07 -1.32 -4.86
C LYS A 90 0.75 -2.63 -5.27
N LYS A 91 1.25 -3.38 -4.29
CA LYS A 91 1.88 -4.70 -4.50
C LYS A 91 0.95 -5.85 -4.10
N ARG A 92 0.24 -5.74 -2.97
CA ARG A 92 -0.72 -6.76 -2.48
C ARG A 92 -1.88 -6.12 -1.72
N HIS A 93 -3.00 -6.85 -1.63
CA HIS A 93 -4.15 -6.55 -0.78
C HIS A 93 -4.53 -7.84 -0.05
N VAL A 94 -4.67 -7.79 1.27
CA VAL A 94 -4.94 -8.92 2.16
C VAL A 94 -6.03 -8.52 3.15
N VAL A 95 -6.93 -9.44 3.52
CA VAL A 95 -7.92 -9.25 4.59
C VAL A 95 -7.48 -10.06 5.80
N GLY A 96 -7.49 -9.45 6.98
CA GLY A 96 -6.97 -10.10 8.19
C GLY A 96 -5.46 -10.34 8.18
N THR A 97 -4.97 -11.13 9.14
CA THR A 97 -3.53 -11.30 9.40
C THR A 97 -2.92 -12.58 8.85
N ASP A 98 -3.74 -13.58 8.49
CA ASP A 98 -3.28 -14.93 8.18
C ASP A 98 -2.25 -14.96 7.04
N ASP A 99 -2.51 -14.22 5.97
CA ASP A 99 -1.62 -14.13 4.80
C ASP A 99 -0.72 -12.87 4.80
N LEU A 100 -0.81 -12.03 5.84
CA LEU A 100 -0.20 -10.70 5.84
C LEU A 100 1.33 -10.78 5.76
N LYS A 101 1.94 -11.60 6.62
CA LYS A 101 3.40 -11.76 6.65
C LYS A 101 3.93 -12.27 5.31
N LYS A 102 3.31 -13.32 4.78
CA LYS A 102 3.66 -13.90 3.48
C LYS A 102 3.54 -12.87 2.35
N ALA A 103 2.48 -12.05 2.35
CA ALA A 103 2.28 -11.02 1.34
C ALA A 103 3.39 -9.95 1.36
N ILE A 104 3.91 -9.61 2.54
CA ILE A 104 5.04 -8.68 2.69
C ILE A 104 6.33 -9.33 2.20
N GLU A 105 6.60 -10.58 2.58
CA GLU A 105 7.79 -11.33 2.13
C GLU A 105 7.80 -11.47 0.59
N ASP A 106 6.66 -11.87 -0.01
CA ASP A 106 6.50 -11.99 -1.46
C ASP A 106 6.68 -10.65 -2.19
N ALA A 107 6.25 -9.55 -1.58
CA ALA A 107 6.44 -8.21 -2.14
C ALA A 107 7.91 -7.76 -2.01
N HIS A 108 8.55 -8.07 -0.88
CA HIS A 108 9.95 -7.71 -0.61
C HIS A 108 10.91 -8.49 -1.51
N ALA A 109 10.65 -9.78 -1.76
CA ALA A 109 11.45 -10.59 -2.69
C ALA A 109 11.46 -10.00 -4.11
N LYS A 110 10.35 -9.38 -4.53
CA LYS A 110 10.22 -8.75 -5.86
C LYS A 110 10.82 -7.34 -5.90
N PHE A 111 10.94 -6.69 -4.76
CA PHE A 111 11.45 -5.31 -4.58
C PHE A 111 12.86 -5.11 -5.16
N GLY A 112 13.72 -6.13 -5.13
CA GLY A 112 15.07 -6.10 -5.70
C GLY A 112 15.18 -6.57 -7.15
N SER A 113 14.08 -7.05 -7.77
CA SER A 113 14.09 -7.70 -9.09
C SER A 113 13.43 -6.88 -10.21
N GLU A 114 12.83 -5.72 -9.89
CA GLU A 114 12.13 -4.88 -10.88
C GLU A 114 13.13 -4.04 -11.70
N THR A 115 13.91 -4.72 -12.55
CA THR A 115 14.21 -4.26 -13.91
C THR A 115 13.86 -5.40 -14.85
N LYS A 116 12.58 -5.49 -15.21
CA LYS A 116 12.05 -5.84 -16.54
C LYS A 116 10.55 -6.11 -16.44
N GLU A 117 9.82 -5.18 -17.03
CA GLU A 117 8.46 -5.33 -17.54
C GLU A 117 8.35 -6.66 -18.35
N PRO A 118 7.31 -7.50 -18.15
CA PRO A 118 7.07 -8.61 -19.04
C PRO A 118 6.41 -8.09 -20.31
N ALA A 119 7.20 -8.02 -21.38
CA ALA A 119 6.72 -7.91 -22.75
C ALA A 119 5.80 -9.10 -23.07
N GLN A 120 4.52 -8.83 -23.30
CA GLN A 120 3.63 -9.75 -24.01
C GLN A 120 3.99 -9.66 -25.50
N ASN A 121 4.52 -10.74 -26.08
CA ASN A 121 4.63 -10.86 -27.53
C ASN A 121 3.92 -12.14 -28.00
N SER A 122 2.80 -11.94 -28.67
CA SER A 122 2.38 -12.70 -29.86
C SER A 122 1.55 -11.74 -30.73
N GLU A 123 2.25 -11.05 -31.63
CA GLU A 123 1.71 -10.23 -32.74
C GLU A 123 1.60 -11.10 -34.03
N PRO A 124 1.06 -10.65 -35.20
CA PRO A 124 0.70 -9.26 -35.61
C PRO A 124 -0.58 -9.05 -36.47
N LYS A 125 -1.11 -7.81 -36.49
CA LYS A 125 -1.34 -7.05 -37.75
C LYS A 125 -1.60 -5.54 -37.51
N GLU A 126 -0.72 -4.73 -38.12
CA GLU A 126 -0.59 -3.25 -38.22
C GLU A 126 -1.70 -2.50 -38.99
N PRO A 127 -1.71 -1.14 -39.09
CA PRO A 127 -0.72 -0.15 -38.59
C PRO A 127 -1.23 1.08 -37.78
N ALA A 128 -0.24 1.70 -37.14
CA ALA A 128 -0.06 2.97 -36.45
C ALA A 128 -1.02 4.18 -36.69
N GLN A 129 -1.30 4.95 -35.63
CA GLN A 129 -0.71 6.30 -35.45
C GLN A 129 -1.05 6.98 -34.10
N ASN A 130 -0.01 7.60 -33.54
CA ASN A 130 0.03 8.73 -32.59
C ASN A 130 0.20 8.45 -31.07
N CYS A 131 1.46 8.25 -30.66
CA CYS A 131 1.93 8.33 -29.28
C CYS A 131 2.51 9.73 -28.99
N GLU A 132 1.70 10.69 -28.55
CA GLU A 132 2.21 11.94 -27.97
C GLU A 132 1.46 12.43 -26.72
N ASN A 133 0.60 11.61 -26.09
CA ASN A 133 -0.30 12.12 -25.04
C ASN A 133 0.10 11.81 -23.58
N PHE A 134 1.16 11.03 -23.33
CA PHE A 134 1.47 10.59 -21.96
C PHE A 134 2.31 11.60 -21.16
N HIS A 135 3.17 12.38 -21.81
CA HIS A 135 4.01 13.37 -21.13
C HIS A 135 3.26 14.67 -20.78
N VAL A 136 2.16 14.99 -21.46
CA VAL A 136 1.37 16.21 -21.22
C VAL A 136 0.52 16.06 -19.96
N GLN A 137 -0.02 14.87 -19.70
CA GLN A 137 -0.94 14.63 -18.58
C GLN A 137 -0.27 14.76 -17.20
N ILE A 138 1.02 14.41 -17.10
CA ILE A 138 1.80 14.55 -15.86
C ILE A 138 2.16 16.03 -15.62
N LYS A 139 2.43 16.79 -16.67
CA LYS A 139 2.78 18.21 -16.55
C LYS A 139 1.58 19.07 -16.13
N MET A 140 0.38 18.75 -16.63
CA MET A 140 -0.86 19.45 -16.26
C MET A 140 -1.25 19.29 -14.78
N LEU A 141 -0.87 18.18 -14.12
CA LEU A 141 -1.24 17.93 -12.72
C LEU A 141 -0.39 18.73 -11.71
N LEU A 142 0.77 19.24 -12.14
CA LEU A 142 1.69 20.02 -11.30
C LEU A 142 1.48 21.53 -11.42
N GLU A 143 0.91 22.02 -12.52
CA GLU A 143 0.68 23.46 -12.75
C GLU A 143 -0.72 23.95 -12.30
N SER A 144 -1.55 23.06 -11.73
CA SER A 144 -2.88 23.40 -11.19
C SER A 144 -2.98 23.34 -9.66
N LEU A 145 -1.84 23.32 -8.95
CA LEU A 145 -1.74 23.44 -7.49
C LEU A 145 -1.09 24.77 -7.11
#